data_AF-A0A2N0UJS2-F1
#
_entry.id   AF-A0A2N0UJS2-F1
#
_cell.length_a   1.000
_cell.length_b   1.000
_cell.length_c   1.000
_cell.angle_alpha   90.00
_cell.angle_beta   90.00
_cell.angle_gamma   90.00
#
_symmetry.space_group_name_H-M   'P 1'
#
loop_
_entity.id
_entity.type
_entity.pdbx_description
1 polymer ?
#
loop_
_entity_poly.entity_id
_entity_poly.type
_entity_poly.pdbx_seq_one_letter_code
_entity_poly.pdbx_strand_id
1 'polypeptide(L)'
;MIKKIFLLPIMAIVLILGGCTNSNRIDTSSLVQTVTAENKSGKTVYNFYLLKNCEDVQSVSVEADSLEKAVILAKKAYIPMLTLSKLELYLIDSNLGEKNLKTDINYISKASKISPLTYAAFSDTKTLQLFSKDKEALRKVKEHIVHLKNNEKELSVTSLSIFNNFKGKNNGYLSICYISSEKELKADIVKIVT
;
A
#
# COMPACT_ATOMS: atom_id res chain seq x y z
N MET A 1 -66.14 19.17 -31.04
CA MET A 1 -65.23 18.39 -31.91
C MET A 1 -63.84 18.40 -31.30
N ILE A 2 -63.45 17.28 -30.71
CA ILE A 2 -62.16 17.02 -30.07
C ILE A 2 -61.22 16.40 -31.11
N LYS A 3 -59.96 16.88 -31.14
CA LYS A 3 -58.70 16.19 -31.48
C LYS A 3 -57.75 17.11 -32.25
N LYS A 4 -57.05 17.95 -31.50
CA LYS A 4 -55.63 18.22 -31.77
C LYS A 4 -54.86 17.64 -30.60
N ILE A 5 -53.59 17.32 -30.85
CA ILE A 5 -52.60 16.78 -29.91
C ILE A 5 -52.61 15.24 -29.86
N PHE A 6 -51.67 14.65 -30.58
CA PHE A 6 -50.60 13.81 -30.01
C PHE A 6 -49.87 13.12 -31.17
N LEU A 7 -48.86 13.79 -31.72
CA LEU A 7 -47.89 13.13 -32.59
C LEU A 7 -46.48 13.58 -32.23
N LEU A 8 -46.11 13.42 -30.96
CA LEU A 8 -44.74 13.50 -30.47
C LEU A 8 -44.74 12.99 -29.02
N PRO A 9 -44.59 11.67 -28.81
CA PRO A 9 -43.69 11.24 -27.74
C PRO A 9 -43.02 9.89 -28.03
N ILE A 10 -42.42 9.69 -29.21
CA ILE A 10 -41.70 8.42 -29.50
C ILE A 10 -40.20 8.64 -29.66
N MET A 11 -39.75 9.84 -30.07
CA MET A 11 -38.31 10.07 -30.25
C MET A 11 -37.52 10.31 -28.96
N ALA A 12 -38.21 10.61 -27.84
CA ALA A 12 -37.55 10.86 -26.55
C ALA A 12 -37.19 9.57 -25.77
N ILE A 13 -37.79 8.41 -26.11
CA ILE A 13 -37.54 7.15 -25.41
C ILE A 13 -36.26 6.45 -25.92
N VAL A 14 -35.88 6.70 -27.18
CA VAL A 14 -34.67 6.09 -27.78
C VAL A 14 -33.37 6.69 -27.21
N LEU A 15 -33.40 7.93 -26.71
CA LEU A 15 -32.23 8.58 -26.11
C LEU A 15 -31.95 8.14 -24.66
N ILE A 16 -32.94 7.55 -23.97
CA ILE A 16 -32.76 7.07 -22.58
C ILE A 16 -32.21 5.64 -22.54
N LEU A 17 -32.36 4.87 -23.63
CA LEU A 17 -31.88 3.48 -23.73
C LEU A 17 -30.55 3.32 -24.48
N GLY A 18 -30.01 4.40 -25.07
CA GLY A 18 -28.75 4.41 -25.81
C GLY A 18 -27.51 4.89 -25.03
N GLY A 19 -27.65 5.14 -23.73
CA GLY A 19 -26.60 5.76 -22.89
C GLY A 19 -25.81 4.80 -22.01
N CYS A 20 -25.80 3.49 -22.26
CA CYS A 20 -24.80 2.61 -21.65
C CYS A 20 -23.53 2.66 -22.51
N THR A 21 -22.72 3.69 -22.31
CA THR A 21 -21.31 3.66 -22.73
C THR A 21 -20.65 2.48 -22.02
N ASN A 22 -20.54 1.37 -22.73
CA ASN A 22 -19.82 0.15 -22.35
C ASN A 22 -18.28 0.38 -22.35
N SER A 23 -17.78 1.51 -21.85
CA SER A 23 -16.35 1.84 -21.91
C SER A 23 -15.65 2.00 -20.56
N ASN A 24 -16.30 1.69 -19.43
CA ASN A 24 -15.64 1.57 -18.14
C ASN A 24 -16.35 0.51 -17.29
N ARG A 25 -16.28 -0.76 -17.72
CA ARG A 25 -16.46 -1.85 -16.76
C ARG A 25 -15.35 -1.70 -15.72
N ILE A 26 -15.77 -1.29 -14.53
CA ILE A 26 -14.94 -1.13 -13.34
C ILE A 26 -14.17 -2.45 -13.16
N ASP A 27 -12.86 -2.38 -13.37
CA ASP A 27 -11.93 -3.40 -12.93
C ASP A 27 -12.07 -3.47 -11.41
N THR A 28 -12.89 -4.42 -10.96
CA THR A 28 -13.63 -4.30 -9.70
C THR A 28 -12.78 -4.67 -8.50
N SER A 29 -11.47 -4.87 -8.66
CA SER A 29 -10.54 -5.00 -7.54
C SER A 29 -9.48 -3.92 -7.62
N SER A 30 -9.37 -3.10 -6.59
CA SER A 30 -8.21 -2.22 -6.43
C SER A 30 -7.12 -3.00 -5.73
N LEU A 31 -6.23 -3.55 -6.54
CA LEU A 31 -5.04 -4.27 -6.10
C LEU A 31 -4.06 -3.25 -5.49
N VAL A 32 -3.66 -3.45 -4.25
CA VAL A 32 -2.61 -2.66 -3.59
C VAL A 32 -1.27 -3.34 -3.84
N GLN A 33 -0.30 -2.59 -4.35
CA GLN A 33 1.07 -3.07 -4.57
C GLN A 33 2.01 -2.64 -3.45
N THR A 34 1.84 -1.42 -2.94
CA THR A 34 2.66 -0.86 -1.86
C THR A 34 1.78 -0.26 -0.78
N VAL A 35 2.19 -0.41 0.48
CA VAL A 35 1.65 0.35 1.60
C VAL A 35 2.78 1.12 2.28
N THR A 36 2.54 2.38 2.60
CA THR A 36 3.41 3.14 3.52
C THR A 36 2.67 3.46 4.81
N ALA A 37 3.37 3.48 5.94
CA ALA A 37 2.89 3.99 7.21
C ALA A 37 3.74 5.20 7.60
N GLU A 38 3.15 6.40 7.57
CA GLU A 38 3.83 7.67 7.82
C GLU A 38 3.45 8.22 9.20
N ASN A 39 4.41 8.82 9.89
CA ASN A 39 4.11 9.66 11.05
C ASN A 39 3.73 11.06 10.55
N LYS A 40 2.46 11.42 10.65
CA LYS A 40 1.96 12.78 10.37
C LYS A 40 1.46 13.40 11.65
N SER A 41 2.25 14.32 12.20
CA SER A 41 1.88 15.08 13.41
C SER A 41 1.51 14.19 14.61
N GLY A 42 2.27 13.12 14.84
CA GLY A 42 2.04 12.18 15.95
C GLY A 42 0.94 11.14 15.69
N LYS A 43 0.38 11.11 14.47
CA LYS A 43 -0.62 10.13 14.04
C LYS A 43 -0.06 9.25 12.94
N THR A 44 -0.46 7.99 12.93
CA THR A 44 -0.10 7.07 11.86
C THR A 44 -1.07 7.19 10.70
N VAL A 45 -0.54 7.52 9.52
CA VAL A 45 -1.29 7.59 8.27
C VAL A 45 -0.79 6.51 7.32
N TYR A 46 -1.69 5.62 6.92
CA TYR A 46 -1.42 4.55 5.97
C TYR A 46 -1.79 4.99 4.56
N ASN A 47 -0.86 4.89 3.62
CA ASN A 47 -1.13 5.15 2.20
C ASN A 47 -1.13 3.84 1.42
N PHE A 48 -2.22 3.56 0.71
CA PHE A 48 -2.42 2.39 -0.13
C PHE A 48 -2.18 2.75 -1.59
N TYR A 49 -1.03 2.34 -2.14
CA TYR A 49 -0.67 2.61 -3.53
C TYR A 49 -1.22 1.51 -4.43
N LEU A 50 -2.06 1.92 -5.38
CA LEU A 50 -2.81 1.01 -6.25
C LEU A 50 -1.97 0.57 -7.45
N LEU A 51 -2.06 -0.72 -7.79
CA LEU A 51 -1.51 -1.26 -9.02
C LEU A 51 -2.38 -0.78 -10.19
N LYS A 52 -1.94 0.27 -10.86
CA LYS A 52 -2.57 0.81 -12.07
C LYS A 52 -1.54 1.06 -13.16
N ASN A 53 -1.95 0.85 -14.41
CA ASN A 53 -1.18 1.19 -15.60
C ASN A 53 -1.40 2.67 -15.97
N CYS A 54 -1.08 3.57 -15.04
CA CYS A 54 -1.05 5.02 -15.27
C CYS A 54 0.31 5.59 -14.86
N GLU A 55 0.66 6.74 -15.43
CA GLU A 55 1.88 7.48 -15.10
C GLU A 55 1.81 8.04 -13.68
N ASP A 56 0.65 8.58 -13.29
CA ASP A 56 0.45 9.17 -11.96
C ASP A 56 0.36 8.11 -10.86
N VAL A 57 0.86 8.50 -9.67
CA VAL A 57 0.71 7.71 -8.45
C VAL A 57 -0.73 7.78 -7.97
N GLN A 58 -1.39 6.63 -7.90
CA GLN A 58 -2.76 6.51 -7.40
C GLN A 58 -2.73 5.90 -6.00
N SER A 59 -3.17 6.66 -5.00
CA SER A 59 -3.15 6.19 -3.61
C SER A 59 -4.38 6.66 -2.82
N VAL A 60 -4.67 5.93 -1.74
CA VAL A 60 -5.66 6.32 -0.73
C VAL A 60 -4.96 6.40 0.62
N SER A 61 -5.17 7.49 1.35
CA SER A 61 -4.58 7.71 2.67
C SER A 61 -5.63 7.54 3.77
N VAL A 62 -5.29 6.83 4.84
CA VAL A 62 -6.17 6.58 5.98
C VAL A 62 -5.39 6.74 7.29
N GLU A 63 -5.89 7.57 8.19
CA GLU A 63 -5.40 7.63 9.57
C GLU A 63 -5.94 6.45 10.37
N ALA A 64 -5.06 5.69 11.03
CA ALA A 64 -5.43 4.57 11.90
C ALA A 64 -4.28 4.15 12.82
N ASP A 65 -4.58 3.46 13.93
CA ASP A 65 -3.52 2.99 14.85
C ASP A 65 -2.78 1.73 14.38
N SER A 66 -3.29 1.04 13.35
CA SER A 66 -2.70 -0.18 12.79
C SER A 66 -3.09 -0.39 11.33
N LEU A 67 -2.30 -1.16 10.59
CA LEU A 67 -2.58 -1.50 9.19
C LEU A 67 -3.91 -2.24 9.04
N GLU A 68 -4.23 -3.15 9.95
CA GLU A 68 -5.51 -3.88 9.91
C GLU A 68 -6.71 -2.93 9.98
N LYS A 69 -6.68 -1.98 10.93
CA LYS A 69 -7.72 -0.95 11.05
C LYS A 69 -7.77 -0.07 9.81
N ALA A 70 -6.61 0.34 9.28
CA ALA A 70 -6.52 1.13 8.07
C ALA A 70 -7.17 0.43 6.87
N VAL A 71 -6.96 -0.88 6.71
CA VAL A 71 -7.57 -1.68 5.63
C VAL A 71 -9.10 -1.71 5.76
N ILE A 72 -9.63 -1.90 6.97
CA ILE A 72 -11.08 -1.91 7.21
C ILE A 72 -11.68 -0.54 6.87
N LEU A 73 -11.05 0.55 7.32
CA LEU A 73 -11.48 1.92 7.06
C LEU A 73 -11.38 2.27 5.57
N ALA A 74 -10.28 1.91 4.90
CA ALA A 74 -10.08 2.13 3.47
C ALA A 74 -11.18 1.45 2.63
N LYS A 75 -11.53 0.21 2.99
CA LYS A 75 -12.63 -0.53 2.36
C LYS A 75 -13.97 0.15 2.52
N LYS A 76 -14.27 0.63 3.73
CA LYS A 76 -15.55 1.25 4.04
C LYS A 76 -15.71 2.62 3.38
N ALA A 77 -14.66 3.44 3.40
CA ALA A 77 -14.76 4.85 3.04
C ALA A 77 -14.43 5.15 1.57
N TYR A 78 -13.55 4.37 0.94
CA TYR A 78 -12.98 4.75 -0.36
C TYR A 78 -13.09 3.63 -1.41
N ILE A 79 -12.71 2.39 -1.05
CA ILE A 79 -12.49 1.31 -2.01
C ILE A 79 -13.08 -0.01 -1.49
N PRO A 80 -14.38 -0.29 -1.70
CA PRO A 80 -15.04 -1.50 -1.18
C PRO A 80 -14.35 -2.82 -1.51
N MET A 81 -13.66 -2.89 -2.65
CA MET A 81 -12.96 -4.09 -3.14
C MET A 81 -11.42 -3.94 -3.07
N LEU A 82 -10.91 -3.18 -2.10
CA LEU A 82 -9.48 -3.09 -1.82
C LEU A 82 -8.93 -4.47 -1.43
N THR A 83 -7.86 -4.89 -2.08
CA THR A 83 -7.18 -6.16 -1.74
C THR A 83 -5.66 -6.00 -1.70
N LEU A 84 -5.04 -6.68 -0.75
CA LEU A 84 -3.60 -6.73 -0.53
C LEU A 84 -2.96 -8.02 -1.08
N SER A 85 -3.68 -8.76 -1.93
CA SER A 85 -3.23 -10.02 -2.55
C SER A 85 -2.02 -9.87 -3.47
N LYS A 86 -1.70 -8.63 -3.87
CA LYS A 86 -0.51 -8.29 -4.65
C LYS A 86 0.43 -7.34 -3.89
N LEU A 87 0.32 -7.29 -2.56
CA LEU A 87 1.20 -6.46 -1.74
C LEU A 87 2.65 -6.94 -1.85
N GLU A 88 3.50 -6.13 -2.45
CA GLU A 88 4.92 -6.41 -2.65
C GLU A 88 5.79 -5.70 -1.64
N LEU A 89 5.39 -4.49 -1.23
CA LEU A 89 6.20 -3.61 -0.40
C LEU A 89 5.39 -2.98 0.74
N TYR A 90 5.94 -3.02 1.94
CA TYR A 90 5.45 -2.30 3.11
C TYR A 90 6.58 -1.44 3.68
N LEU A 91 6.44 -0.13 3.67
CA LEU A 91 7.43 0.79 4.23
C LEU A 91 6.85 1.49 5.44
N ILE A 92 7.62 1.58 6.52
CA ILE A 92 7.17 2.25 7.74
C ILE A 92 8.15 3.34 8.12
N ASP A 93 7.62 4.48 8.54
CA ASP A 93 8.40 5.58 9.09
C ASP A 93 9.14 5.10 10.34
N SER A 94 10.46 5.29 10.37
CA SER A 94 11.28 4.92 11.54
C SER A 94 10.82 5.60 12.83
N ASN A 95 10.17 6.77 12.74
CA ASN A 95 9.61 7.49 13.89
C ASN A 95 8.36 6.83 14.48
N LEU A 96 7.73 5.87 13.80
CA LEU A 96 6.63 5.06 14.37
C LEU A 96 7.18 3.89 15.22
N GLY A 97 8.44 3.52 14.99
CA GLY A 97 9.18 2.58 15.83
C GLY A 97 8.74 1.12 15.74
N GLU A 98 9.38 0.30 16.58
CA GLU A 98 9.26 -1.16 16.58
C GLU A 98 7.85 -1.65 16.88
N LYS A 99 7.12 -1.00 17.80
CA LYS A 99 5.77 -1.40 18.20
C LYS A 99 4.81 -1.44 17.00
N ASN A 100 4.85 -0.42 16.16
CA ASN A 100 4.01 -0.33 14.96
C ASN A 100 4.46 -1.35 13.92
N LEU A 101 5.77 -1.48 13.68
CA LEU A 101 6.33 -2.51 12.80
C LEU A 101 5.86 -3.91 13.23
N LYS A 102 6.00 -4.27 14.50
CA LYS A 102 5.61 -5.58 15.05
C LYS A 102 4.12 -5.86 14.88
N THR A 103 3.28 -4.86 15.11
CA THR A 103 1.82 -4.96 14.96
C THR A 103 1.44 -5.22 13.51
N ASP A 104 1.97 -4.41 12.59
CA ASP A 104 1.63 -4.49 11.18
C ASP A 104 2.21 -5.74 10.51
N ILE A 105 3.44 -6.12 10.85
CA ILE A 105 4.04 -7.37 10.39
C ILE A 105 3.26 -8.58 10.89
N ASN A 106 2.82 -8.59 12.15
CA ASN A 106 1.96 -9.67 12.65
C ASN A 106 0.66 -9.80 11.87
N TYR A 107 0.05 -8.69 11.43
CA TYR A 107 -1.12 -8.72 10.55
C TYR A 107 -0.77 -9.28 9.17
N ILE A 108 0.25 -8.73 8.51
CA ILE A 108 0.70 -9.13 7.16
C ILE A 108 1.04 -10.63 7.13
N SER A 109 1.79 -11.14 8.11
CA SER A 109 2.27 -12.52 8.13
C SER A 109 1.19 -13.55 8.47
N LYS A 110 0.08 -13.15 9.09
CA LYS A 110 -1.03 -14.04 9.46
C LYS A 110 -2.22 -13.97 8.52
N ALA A 111 -2.36 -12.88 7.76
CA ALA A 111 -3.47 -12.72 6.84
C ALA A 111 -3.31 -13.66 5.63
N SER A 112 -4.25 -14.60 5.46
CA SER A 112 -4.21 -15.62 4.39
C SER A 112 -4.21 -15.05 2.96
N LYS A 113 -4.65 -13.80 2.80
CA LYS A 113 -4.73 -13.11 1.51
C LYS A 113 -3.56 -12.16 1.26
N ILE A 114 -2.55 -12.13 2.12
CA ILE A 114 -1.36 -11.29 1.96
C ILE A 114 -0.15 -12.21 1.86
N SER A 115 0.78 -11.87 0.98
CA SER A 115 2.01 -12.66 0.85
C SER A 115 2.87 -12.51 2.10
N PRO A 116 3.28 -13.60 2.77
CA PRO A 116 4.27 -13.53 3.84
C PRO A 116 5.69 -13.18 3.31
N LEU A 117 5.84 -13.08 1.99
CA LEU A 117 7.07 -12.64 1.32
C LEU A 117 7.06 -11.16 0.93
N THR A 118 6.03 -10.39 1.32
CA THR A 118 6.03 -8.93 1.19
C THR A 118 7.32 -8.37 1.79
N TYR A 119 8.03 -7.54 1.02
CA TYR A 119 9.21 -6.85 1.52
C TYR A 119 8.82 -5.77 2.50
N ALA A 120 9.54 -5.67 3.61
CA ALA A 120 9.31 -4.65 4.60
C ALA A 120 10.62 -3.95 5.00
N ALA A 121 10.56 -2.63 5.14
CA ALA A 121 11.69 -1.80 5.49
C ALA A 121 11.25 -0.57 6.29
N PHE A 122 12.16 -0.04 7.10
CA PHE A 122 12.02 1.31 7.63
C PHE A 122 12.36 2.34 6.56
N SER A 123 11.88 3.56 6.73
CA SER A 123 12.22 4.71 5.91
C SER A 123 12.14 6.00 6.74
N ASP A 124 12.88 7.04 6.38
CA ASP A 124 12.59 8.37 6.91
C ASP A 124 11.31 8.96 6.29
N THR A 125 10.69 9.90 7.02
CA THR A 125 9.45 10.57 6.61
C THR A 125 9.57 11.26 5.25
N LYS A 126 10.70 11.90 4.96
CA LYS A 126 10.92 12.66 3.71
C LYS A 126 10.92 11.72 2.51
N THR A 127 11.52 10.55 2.67
CA THR A 127 11.58 9.49 1.67
C THR A 127 10.20 8.88 1.42
N LEU A 128 9.38 8.67 2.46
CA LEU A 128 8.00 8.22 2.27
C LEU A 128 7.17 9.24 1.48
N GLN A 129 7.35 10.54 1.76
CA GLN A 129 6.69 11.61 1.04
C GLN A 129 7.07 11.66 -0.45
N LEU A 130 8.30 11.28 -0.81
CA LEU A 130 8.73 11.18 -2.22
C LEU A 130 7.87 10.18 -3.00
N PHE A 131 7.51 9.05 -2.41
CA PHE A 131 6.74 7.98 -3.08
C PHE A 131 5.31 8.38 -3.42
N SER A 132 4.76 9.42 -2.77
CA SER A 132 3.46 9.99 -3.16
C SER A 132 3.51 10.71 -4.52
N LYS A 133 4.71 11.01 -5.04
CA LYS A 133 4.93 11.81 -6.26
C LYS A 133 5.64 11.04 -7.36
N ASP A 134 6.44 10.03 -7.00
CA ASP A 134 7.31 9.31 -7.93
C ASP A 134 7.07 7.80 -7.83
N LYS A 135 6.42 7.25 -8.87
CA LYS A 135 6.16 5.81 -9.01
C LYS A 135 7.45 5.02 -9.27
N GLU A 136 8.40 5.59 -9.98
CA GLU A 136 9.68 4.95 -10.28
C GLU A 136 10.55 4.82 -9.02
N ALA A 137 10.45 5.77 -8.09
CA ALA A 137 11.11 5.67 -6.80
C ALA A 137 10.67 4.40 -6.04
N LEU A 138 9.37 4.07 -6.02
CA LEU A 138 8.88 2.83 -5.41
C LEU A 138 9.45 1.56 -6.04
N ARG A 139 9.56 1.54 -7.38
CA ARG A 139 10.18 0.42 -8.10
C ARG A 139 11.64 0.24 -7.72
N LYS A 140 12.40 1.34 -7.69
CA LYS A 140 13.83 1.35 -7.30
C LYS A 140 14.04 0.88 -5.86
N VAL A 141 13.15 1.24 -4.92
CA VAL A 141 13.24 0.75 -3.53
C VAL A 141 13.23 -0.76 -3.47
N LYS A 142 12.28 -1.41 -4.17
CA LYS A 142 12.20 -2.87 -4.20
C LYS A 142 13.49 -3.48 -4.74
N GLU A 143 14.05 -2.93 -5.80
CA GLU A 143 15.31 -3.39 -6.39
C GLU A 143 16.47 -3.27 -5.40
N HIS A 144 16.59 -2.15 -4.67
CA HIS A 144 17.60 -1.98 -3.64
C HIS A 144 17.45 -2.97 -2.48
N ILE A 145 16.23 -3.24 -2.00
CA ILE A 145 15.98 -4.23 -0.95
C ILE A 145 16.40 -5.63 -1.41
N VAL A 146 16.05 -6.01 -2.64
CA VAL A 146 16.41 -7.33 -3.21
C VAL A 146 17.92 -7.46 -3.36
N HIS A 147 18.58 -6.42 -3.86
CA HIS A 147 20.04 -6.40 -4.00
C HIS A 147 20.73 -6.55 -2.64
N LEU A 148 20.30 -5.77 -1.64
CA LEU A 148 20.87 -5.80 -0.30
C LEU A 148 20.68 -7.17 0.37
N LYS A 149 19.50 -7.78 0.24
CA LYS A 149 19.22 -9.14 0.73
C LYS A 149 20.19 -10.19 0.17
N ASN A 150 20.51 -10.09 -1.12
CA ASN A 150 21.39 -11.07 -1.76
C ASN A 150 22.83 -10.98 -1.26
N ASN A 151 23.25 -9.81 -0.80
CA ASN A 151 24.59 -9.58 -0.26
C ASN A 151 24.67 -9.86 1.26
N GLU A 152 23.55 -9.68 1.99
CA GLU A 152 23.50 -9.72 3.46
C GLU A 152 22.58 -10.83 3.97
N LYS A 153 23.15 -12.01 4.25
CA LYS A 153 22.37 -13.23 4.58
C LYS A 153 21.57 -13.14 5.87
N GLU A 154 22.00 -12.33 6.83
CA GLU A 154 21.32 -12.15 8.12
C GLU A 154 20.23 -11.06 8.09
N LEU A 155 20.09 -10.35 6.97
CA LEU A 155 19.12 -9.27 6.83
C LEU A 155 17.70 -9.80 6.67
N SER A 156 16.82 -9.38 7.58
CA SER A 156 15.40 -9.69 7.50
C SER A 156 14.68 -8.64 6.67
N VAL A 157 14.34 -9.00 5.44
CA VAL A 157 13.68 -8.10 4.49
C VAL A 157 12.23 -8.47 4.19
N THR A 158 11.79 -9.69 4.51
CA THR A 158 10.41 -10.12 4.27
C THR A 158 9.60 -10.09 5.56
N SER A 159 8.29 -9.87 5.45
CA SER A 159 7.39 -9.88 6.60
C SER A 159 7.50 -11.17 7.41
N LEU A 160 7.62 -12.33 6.78
CA LEU A 160 7.85 -13.60 7.48
C LEU A 160 9.17 -13.64 8.25
N SER A 161 10.27 -13.20 7.64
CA SER A 161 11.58 -13.18 8.32
C SER A 161 11.56 -12.24 9.54
N ILE A 162 10.93 -11.08 9.40
CA ILE A 162 10.79 -10.10 10.48
C ILE A 162 9.86 -10.64 11.57
N PHE A 163 8.73 -11.24 11.20
CA PHE A 163 7.79 -11.88 12.13
C PHE A 163 8.46 -12.97 12.96
N ASN A 164 9.24 -13.83 12.31
CA ASN A 164 9.97 -14.90 12.99
C ASN A 164 11.03 -14.35 13.94
N ASN A 165 11.70 -13.24 13.62
CA ASN A 165 12.62 -12.59 14.54
C ASN A 165 11.90 -12.03 15.78
N PHE A 166 10.73 -11.40 15.63
CA PHE A 166 9.92 -10.94 16.77
C PHE A 166 9.34 -12.06 17.64
N LYS A 167 9.24 -13.29 17.10
CA LYS A 167 8.74 -14.48 17.82
C LYS A 167 9.87 -15.34 18.38
N GLY A 168 11.01 -15.35 17.71
CA GLY A 168 12.17 -16.13 18.07
C GLY A 168 12.92 -15.53 19.25
N LYS A 169 13.69 -16.36 19.94
CA LYS A 169 14.69 -15.94 20.92
C LYS A 169 16.02 -15.65 20.22
N ASN A 170 16.00 -14.94 19.09
CA ASN A 170 17.24 -14.50 18.46
C ASN A 170 17.94 -13.49 19.38
N ASN A 171 19.21 -13.18 19.08
CA ASN A 171 20.23 -12.48 19.90
C ASN A 171 19.86 -11.09 20.48
N GLY A 172 18.58 -10.77 20.66
CA GLY A 172 18.05 -9.52 21.17
C GLY A 172 17.89 -8.44 20.11
N TYR A 173 18.27 -8.72 18.84
CA TYR A 173 18.27 -7.74 17.77
C TYR A 173 17.77 -8.30 16.44
N LEU A 174 17.15 -7.42 15.65
CA LEU A 174 16.70 -7.62 14.28
C LEU A 174 17.41 -6.63 13.36
N SER A 175 18.15 -7.16 12.39
CA SER A 175 18.68 -6.38 11.26
C SER A 175 17.59 -6.23 10.20
N ILE A 176 17.18 -5.00 9.90
CA ILE A 176 16.16 -4.65 8.92
C ILE A 176 16.68 -3.58 7.96
N CYS A 177 16.13 -3.59 6.74
CA CYS A 177 16.45 -2.60 5.73
C CYS A 177 15.91 -1.21 6.13
N TYR A 178 16.70 -0.17 5.83
CA TYR A 178 16.34 1.23 5.99
C TYR A 178 16.50 1.96 4.65
N ILE A 179 15.43 2.59 4.17
CA ILE A 179 15.42 3.34 2.92
C ILE A 179 15.54 4.82 3.20
N SER A 180 16.43 5.50 2.50
CA SER A 180 16.55 6.96 2.59
C SER A 180 16.81 7.58 1.23
N SER A 181 16.32 8.81 1.06
CA SER A 181 16.54 9.68 -0.09
C SER A 181 17.21 11.01 0.30
N GLU A 182 17.92 11.07 1.43
CA GLU A 182 18.55 12.31 1.90
C GLU A 182 19.57 12.89 0.90
N LYS A 183 20.46 12.03 0.37
CA LYS A 183 21.44 12.37 -0.67
C LYS A 183 21.02 11.78 -2.01
N GLU A 184 20.76 10.48 -2.01
CA GLU A 184 20.25 9.68 -3.11
C GLU A 184 19.37 8.57 -2.54
N LEU A 185 18.49 8.00 -3.35
CA LEU A 185 17.65 6.88 -2.91
C LEU A 185 18.51 5.64 -2.73
N LYS A 186 18.69 5.16 -1.50
CA LYS A 186 19.49 3.99 -1.18
C LYS A 186 18.88 3.15 -0.06
N ALA A 187 19.38 1.92 0.07
CA ALA A 187 19.06 1.00 1.15
C ALA A 187 20.28 0.79 2.05
N ASP A 188 20.12 1.02 3.35
CA ASP A 188 21.07 0.72 4.41
C ASP A 188 20.49 -0.34 5.36
N ILE A 189 21.26 -0.75 6.36
CA ILE A 189 20.84 -1.72 7.39
C ILE A 189 20.78 -1.02 8.74
N VAL A 190 19.69 -1.22 9.47
CA VAL A 190 19.56 -0.79 10.87
C VAL A 190 19.28 -2.00 11.75
N LYS A 191 19.74 -1.93 13.00
CA LYS A 191 19.48 -2.95 14.02
C LYS A 191 18.49 -2.40 15.04
N ILE A 192 17.41 -3.13 15.29
CA ILE A 192 16.45 -2.81 16.34
C ILE A 192 16.46 -3.91 17.40
N VAL A 193 16.16 -3.56 18.66
CA VAL A 193 16.01 -4.55 19.74
C VAL A 193 14.69 -5.30 19.54
N THR A 194 14.61 -6.60 19.88
CA THR A 194 13.41 -7.45 19.69
C THR A 194 12.94 -8.16 20.95
#